data_AF-A0A9P5RCL2-F1
#
_entry.id   AF-A0A9P5RCL2-F1
#
_cell.length_a   1.000
_cell.length_b   1.000
_cell.length_c   1.000
_cell.angle_alpha   90.00
_cell.angle_beta   90.00
_cell.angle_gamma   90.00
#
_symmetry.space_group_name_H-M   'P 1'
#
loop_
_entity.id
_entity.type
_entity.pdbx_description
1 polymer ?
#
loop_
_entity_poly.entity_id
_entity_poly.type
_entity_poly.pdbx_seq_one_letter_code
_entity_poly.pdbx_strand_id
1 'polypeptide(L)'
;MMFLDYHNSTIEDTLLRLFYRLWRPKPLDMRFHDFSGISYRLSTPDKDRLEQLRLSIQWDCWAQLVQYGAMEVLEREYGPWIIMPPEEGTDFTLQFTLEDLVRDNDP
;
A
#
# COMPACT_ATOMS: atom_id res chain seq x y z
N MET A 1 -10.44 -7.33 22.79
CA MET A 1 -10.27 -5.99 22.19
C MET A 1 -11.61 -5.25 22.31
N MET A 2 -11.66 -4.07 22.94
CA MET A 2 -12.91 -3.26 23.02
C MET A 2 -13.00 -2.20 21.92
N PHE A 3 -11.88 -1.78 21.34
CA PHE A 3 -11.79 -0.83 20.24
C PHE A 3 -11.09 -1.48 19.04
N LEU A 4 -11.51 -1.16 17.83
CA LEU A 4 -10.82 -1.59 16.61
C LEU A 4 -9.54 -0.77 16.44
N ASP A 5 -8.50 -1.41 15.93
CA ASP A 5 -7.29 -0.71 15.49
C ASP A 5 -7.56 0.09 14.23
N TYR A 6 -6.81 1.17 14.04
CA TYR A 6 -6.96 2.09 12.91
C TYR A 6 -6.17 1.67 11.67
N HIS A 7 -5.20 0.77 11.82
CA HIS A 7 -4.31 0.32 10.75
C HIS A 7 -4.54 -1.15 10.43
N ASN A 8 -4.19 -1.56 9.22
CA ASN A 8 -4.16 -2.97 8.88
C ASN A 8 -2.87 -3.60 9.41
N SER A 9 -2.98 -4.37 10.50
CA SER A 9 -1.83 -5.00 11.16
C SER A 9 -1.05 -5.94 10.25
N THR A 10 -1.68 -6.51 9.21
CA THR A 10 -1.02 -7.41 8.26
C THR A 10 -0.10 -6.62 7.32
N ILE A 11 -0.57 -5.48 6.81
CA ILE A 11 0.25 -4.57 5.99
C ILE A 11 1.44 -4.08 6.81
N GLU A 12 1.18 -3.56 8.01
CA GLU A 12 2.21 -3.00 8.87
C GLU A 12 3.28 -4.04 9.22
N ASP A 13 2.91 -5.20 9.75
CA ASP A 13 3.85 -6.25 10.12
C ASP A 13 4.67 -6.73 8.91
N THR A 14 4.05 -6.85 7.74
CA THR A 14 4.75 -7.22 6.50
C THR A 14 5.77 -6.16 6.10
N LEU A 15 5.37 -4.88 6.06
CA LEU A 15 6.25 -3.79 5.68
C LEU A 15 7.40 -3.60 6.70
N LEU A 16 7.12 -3.67 8.00
CA LEU A 16 8.15 -3.56 9.04
C LEU A 16 9.17 -4.70 8.96
N ARG A 17 8.73 -5.94 8.68
CA ARG A 17 9.65 -7.07 8.51
C ARG A 17 10.58 -6.90 7.30
N LEU A 18 10.06 -6.34 6.20
CA LEU A 18 10.85 -6.03 5.02
C LEU A 18 11.81 -4.87 5.28
N PHE A 19 11.34 -3.81 5.96
CA PHE A 19 12.09 -2.64 6.34
C PHE A 19 13.31 -2.98 7.21
N TYR A 20 13.09 -3.71 8.31
CA TYR A 20 14.17 -4.13 9.22
C TYR A 20 15.07 -5.24 8.64
N ARG A 21 14.90 -5.59 7.35
CA ARG A 21 15.60 -6.68 6.65
C ARG A 21 15.57 -7.99 7.42
N LEU A 22 14.52 -8.21 8.21
CA LEU A 22 14.30 -9.45 8.95
C LEU A 22 14.04 -10.62 7.98
N TRP A 23 13.48 -10.30 6.81
CA TRP A 23 13.32 -11.22 5.70
C TRP A 23 14.28 -10.91 4.56
N ARG A 24 14.82 -11.95 3.92
CA ARG A 24 15.51 -11.79 2.64
C ARG A 24 14.48 -11.34 1.59
N PRO A 25 14.80 -10.35 0.74
CA PRO A 25 13.92 -9.94 -0.36
C PRO A 25 13.54 -11.17 -1.19
N LYS A 26 12.24 -11.39 -1.32
CA LYS A 26 11.64 -12.47 -2.12
C LYS A 26 10.46 -11.87 -2.87
N PRO A 27 10.12 -12.40 -4.05
CA PRO A 27 8.90 -12.00 -4.74
C PRO A 27 7.69 -12.13 -3.82
N LEU A 28 6.94 -11.04 -3.67
CA LEU A 28 5.75 -10.95 -2.85
C LEU A 28 4.51 -10.81 -3.75
N ASP A 29 3.44 -11.53 -3.42
CA ASP A 29 2.10 -11.28 -3.97
C ASP A 29 1.09 -11.74 -2.92
N MET A 30 0.62 -10.80 -2.11
CA MET A 30 -0.31 -11.02 -1.02
C MET A 30 -1.60 -10.26 -1.29
N ARG A 31 -2.74 -10.93 -1.11
CA ARG A 31 -4.06 -10.30 -1.12
C ARG A 31 -4.68 -10.42 0.26
N PHE A 32 -5.26 -9.33 0.74
CA PHE A 32 -5.93 -9.29 2.03
C PHE A 32 -7.14 -8.37 1.93
N HIS A 33 -8.14 -8.69 2.75
CA HIS A 33 -9.41 -7.97 2.82
C HIS A 33 -9.52 -7.32 4.19
N ASP A 34 -10.21 -6.19 4.25
CA ASP A 34 -10.48 -5.47 5.49
C ASP A 34 -11.97 -5.09 5.56
N PHE A 35 -12.36 -4.36 6.60
CA PHE A 35 -13.75 -3.96 6.80
C PHE A 35 -14.28 -3.06 5.67
N SER A 36 -15.61 -3.01 5.52
CA SER A 36 -16.29 -2.11 4.56
C SER A 36 -15.99 -2.37 3.08
N GLY A 37 -15.67 -3.62 2.73
CA GLY A 37 -15.55 -4.07 1.33
C GLY A 37 -14.23 -3.69 0.65
N ILE A 38 -13.23 -3.23 1.41
CA ILE A 38 -11.92 -2.90 0.85
C ILE A 38 -11.06 -4.15 0.68
N SER A 39 -10.37 -4.21 -0.47
CA SER A 39 -9.42 -5.27 -0.80
C SER A 39 -8.09 -4.65 -1.18
N TYR A 40 -7.02 -5.27 -0.70
CA TYR A 40 -5.67 -4.82 -0.93
C TYR A 40 -4.86 -5.92 -1.60
N ARG A 41 -3.90 -5.51 -2.43
CA ARG A 41 -2.88 -6.37 -3.01
C ARG A 41 -1.52 -5.74 -2.79
N LEU A 42 -0.67 -6.37 -1.99
CA LEU A 42 0.73 -6.00 -1.83
C LEU A 42 1.59 -6.96 -2.65
N SER A 43 2.32 -6.42 -3.63
CA SER A 43 3.11 -7.25 -4.54
C SER A 43 4.45 -6.62 -4.92
N THR A 44 5.36 -7.46 -5.42
CA THR A 44 6.57 -7.03 -6.12
C THR A 44 6.29 -7.06 -7.61
N PRO A 45 6.18 -5.91 -8.31
CA PRO A 45 5.78 -5.87 -9.71
C PRO A 45 6.85 -6.44 -10.65
N ASP A 46 8.13 -6.31 -10.27
CA ASP A 46 9.28 -6.78 -11.05
C ASP A 46 10.11 -7.76 -10.20
N LYS A 47 10.30 -8.98 -10.71
CA LYS A 47 11.05 -10.04 -10.02
C LYS A 47 12.55 -9.73 -9.94
N ASP A 48 13.05 -8.87 -10.81
CA ASP A 48 14.45 -8.43 -10.81
C ASP A 48 14.67 -7.25 -9.85
N ARG A 49 13.58 -6.61 -9.37
CA ARG A 49 13.61 -5.48 -8.43
C ARG A 49 12.77 -5.79 -7.19
N LEU A 50 13.28 -6.72 -6.38
CA LEU A 50 12.62 -7.18 -5.14
C LEU A 50 12.43 -6.11 -4.07
N GLU A 51 13.07 -4.95 -4.22
CA GLU A 51 12.96 -3.81 -3.30
C GLU A 51 11.80 -2.87 -3.68
N GLN A 52 11.25 -3.02 -4.89
CA GLN A 52 10.11 -2.25 -5.35
C GLN A 52 8.82 -2.95 -4.92
N LEU A 53 7.98 -2.23 -4.18
CA LEU A 53 6.71 -2.73 -3.69
C LEU A 53 5.58 -1.95 -4.32
N ARG A 54 4.47 -2.64 -4.58
CA ARG A 54 3.24 -2.08 -5.09
C ARG A 54 2.09 -2.46 -4.17
N LEU A 55 1.38 -1.45 -3.66
CA LEU A 55 0.17 -1.61 -2.89
C LEU A 55 -1.02 -1.10 -3.71
N SER A 56 -1.84 -2.02 -4.17
CA SER A 56 -3.03 -1.73 -4.97
C SER A 56 -4.27 -1.91 -4.10
N ILE A 57 -5.20 -0.97 -4.20
CA ILE A 57 -6.39 -0.87 -3.36
C ILE A 57 -7.62 -0.90 -4.27
N GLN A 58 -8.57 -1.77 -3.94
CA GLN A 58 -9.90 -1.80 -4.52
C GLN A 58 -10.91 -1.52 -3.43
N TRP A 59 -11.82 -0.58 -3.69
CA TRP A 59 -12.83 -0.17 -2.71
C TRP A 59 -14.13 0.19 -3.40
N ASP A 60 -15.20 -0.53 -3.06
CA ASP A 60 -16.53 -0.38 -3.65
C ASP A 60 -17.06 1.07 -3.74
N CYS A 61 -16.72 1.94 -2.78
CA CYS A 61 -17.17 3.33 -2.76
C CYS A 61 -16.11 4.35 -3.24
N TRP A 62 -15.02 3.90 -3.86
CA TRP A 62 -13.92 4.76 -4.31
C TRP A 62 -14.39 5.96 -5.15
N ALA A 63 -15.26 5.72 -6.12
CA ALA A 63 -15.79 6.78 -6.99
C ALA A 63 -16.48 7.92 -6.20
N GLN A 64 -17.18 7.60 -5.11
CA GLN A 64 -17.79 8.60 -4.23
C GLN A 64 -16.73 9.32 -3.39
N LEU A 65 -15.74 8.61 -2.86
CA LEU A 65 -14.64 9.21 -2.10
C LEU A 65 -13.89 10.26 -2.94
N VAL A 66 -13.58 9.94 -4.19
CA VAL A 66 -12.94 10.88 -5.13
C VAL A 66 -13.82 12.11 -5.37
N GLN A 67 -15.14 11.95 -5.50
CA GLN A 67 -16.08 13.09 -5.64
C GLN A 67 -16.06 14.05 -4.45
N TYR A 68 -15.76 13.54 -3.24
CA TYR A 68 -15.67 14.34 -2.02
C TYR A 68 -14.25 14.80 -1.68
N GLY A 69 -13.32 14.65 -2.61
CA GLY A 69 -11.97 15.20 -2.50
C GLY A 69 -10.95 14.27 -1.83
N ALA A 70 -11.13 12.95 -1.95
CA ALA A 70 -10.15 11.99 -1.45
C ALA A 70 -8.80 12.10 -2.17
N MET A 71 -8.79 12.49 -3.45
CA MET A 71 -7.54 12.60 -4.22
C MET A 71 -6.64 13.72 -3.69
N GLU A 72 -7.19 14.87 -3.30
CA GLU A 72 -6.40 15.98 -2.74
C GLU A 72 -5.73 15.58 -1.43
N VAL A 73 -6.39 14.75 -0.63
CA VAL A 73 -5.81 14.20 0.59
C VAL A 73 -4.71 13.20 0.25
N LEU A 74 -4.97 12.27 -0.66
CA LEU A 74 -4.00 11.24 -1.03
C LEU A 74 -2.76 11.81 -1.72
N GLU A 75 -2.92 12.80 -2.60
CA GLU A 75 -1.81 13.49 -3.24
C GLU A 75 -0.93 14.23 -2.22
N ARG A 76 -1.54 14.83 -1.20
CA ARG A 76 -0.81 15.50 -0.12
C ARG A 76 0.02 14.51 0.72
N GLU A 77 -0.54 13.36 1.05
CA GLU A 77 0.12 12.38 1.94
C GLU A 77 1.07 11.44 1.19
N TYR A 78 0.72 11.02 -0.02
CA TYR A 78 1.41 9.94 -0.74
C TYR A 78 1.87 10.33 -2.15
N GLY A 79 1.72 11.58 -2.56
CA GLY A 79 1.94 12.06 -3.94
C GLY A 79 3.12 11.43 -4.69
N PRO A 80 4.34 11.38 -4.13
CA PRO A 80 5.50 10.78 -4.79
C PRO A 80 5.38 9.27 -5.09
N TRP A 81 4.53 8.57 -4.35
CA TRP A 81 4.32 7.12 -4.47
C TRP A 81 3.07 6.77 -5.29
N ILE A 82 2.21 7.73 -5.64
CA ILE A 82 0.99 7.45 -6.40
C ILE A 82 1.35 7.07 -7.84
N ILE A 83 0.78 5.97 -8.31
CA ILE A 83 0.85 5.57 -9.72
C ILE A 83 -0.46 5.91 -10.43
N MET A 84 -0.33 6.58 -11.56
CA MET A 84 -1.41 6.77 -12.54
C MET A 84 -0.96 6.26 -13.92
N PRO A 85 -1.78 5.43 -14.61
CA PRO A 85 -3.05 4.87 -14.15
C PRO A 85 -2.88 3.78 -13.07
N PRO A 86 -3.89 3.53 -12.21
CA PRO A 86 -3.85 2.45 -11.24
C PRO A 86 -3.72 1.07 -11.92
N GLU A 87 -3.33 0.05 -11.14
CA GLU A 87 -3.25 -1.33 -11.62
C GLU A 87 -4.63 -1.83 -12.08
N GLU A 88 -4.65 -2.63 -13.15
CA GLU A 88 -5.89 -3.15 -13.72
C GLU A 88 -6.72 -3.91 -12.66
N GLY A 89 -8.01 -3.56 -12.59
CA GLY A 89 -8.93 -4.14 -11.60
C GLY A 89 -8.82 -3.53 -10.20
N THR A 90 -8.09 -2.42 -10.04
CA THR A 90 -7.98 -1.69 -8.78
C THR A 90 -8.31 -0.21 -8.97
N ASP A 91 -8.69 0.42 -7.87
CA ASP A 91 -9.16 1.80 -7.84
C ASP A 91 -8.02 2.79 -7.62
N PHE A 92 -7.02 2.38 -6.84
CA PHE A 92 -5.87 3.20 -6.47
C PHE A 92 -4.61 2.35 -6.31
N THR A 93 -3.44 2.90 -6.62
CA THR A 93 -2.19 2.16 -6.54
C THR A 93 -1.06 3.04 -6.05
N LEU A 94 -0.33 2.54 -5.06
CA LEU A 94 0.92 3.10 -4.57
C LEU A 94 2.09 2.22 -5.00
N GLN A 95 3.22 2.85 -5.29
CA GLN A 95 4.48 2.17 -5.52
C GLN A 95 5.61 2.91 -4.83
N PHE A 96 6.39 2.18 -4.07
CA PHE A 96 7.49 2.70 -3.27
C PHE A 96 8.62 1.68 -3.19
N THR A 97 9.83 2.15 -2.94
CA THR A 97 11.00 1.31 -2.73
C THR A 97 11.25 1.12 -1.23
N LEU A 98 11.89 0.03 -0.82
CA LEU A 98 12.34 -0.14 0.58
C LEU A 98 13.21 1.05 1.05
N GLU A 99 14.00 1.64 0.16
CA GLU A 99 14.80 2.83 0.45
C GLU A 99 13.93 4.06 0.78
N ASP A 100 12.80 4.24 0.08
CA ASP A 100 11.88 5.35 0.33
C ASP A 100 11.26 5.24 1.72
N LEU A 101 10.90 4.03 2.14
CA LEU A 101 10.40 3.75 3.49
C LEU A 101 11.45 4.07 4.56
N VAL A 102 12.73 3.72 4.33
CA VAL A 102 13.84 4.01 5.25
C VAL A 102 14.05 5.51 5.42
N ARG A 103 13.94 6.29 4.35
CA ARG A 103 14.13 7.74 4.41
C ARG A 103 12.99 8.48 5.10
N ASP A 104 11.77 7.98 4.99
CA ASP A 104 10.59 8.58 5.65
C ASP A 104 10.50 8.25 7.14
N ASN A 105 11.11 7.13 7.56
CA ASN A 105 11.11 6.66 8.95
C ASN A 105 12.39 7.02 9.73
N ASP A 106 13.25 7.87 9.17
CA ASP A 106 14.41 8.44 9.89
C ASP A 106 13.89 9.59 10.80
N PRO A 107 14.21 9.57 12.11
CA PRO A 107 13.63 10.50 13.10
C PRO A 107 14.01 11.97 12.92
#